data_AF-D0R6I2-F1
#
_entry.id   AF-D0R6I2-F1
#
_cell.length_a   1.000
_cell.length_b   1.000
_cell.length_c   1.000
_cell.angle_alpha   90.00
_cell.angle_beta   90.00
_cell.angle_gamma   90.00
#
_symmetry.space_group_name_H-M   'P 1'
#
loop_
_entity.id
_entity.type
_entity.pdbx_description
1 polymer ?
#
loop_
_entity_poly.entity_id
_entity_poly.type
_entity_poly.pdbx_seq_one_letter_code
_entity_poly.pdbx_strand_id
1 'polypeptide(L)' 'GEEVAQYQGMLQMFNDKPVTLRTLDVGADKQLPYMPISEENPCLGWRGIRITLDQPEIFLIQVRALQLS' A
#
# COMPACT_ATOMS: atom_id res chain seq x y z
N GLY A 1 -3.61 -12.37 8.59
CA GLY A 1 -2.31 -11.67 8.71
C GLY A 1 -2.54 -10.28 9.24
N GLU A 2 -1.49 -9.53 9.57
CA GLU A 2 -1.60 -8.18 10.15
C GLU A 2 -2.45 -7.23 9.27
N GLU A 3 -2.20 -7.16 7.96
CA GLU A 3 -3.01 -6.33 7.04
C GLU A 3 -4.49 -6.71 7.02
N VAL A 4 -4.83 -8.00 7.06
CA VAL A 4 -6.23 -8.47 7.11
C VAL A 4 -6.92 -7.94 8.36
N ALA A 5 -6.27 -8.02 9.52
CA ALA A 5 -6.87 -7.54 10.78
C ALA A 5 -7.10 -6.02 10.76
N GLN A 6 -6.18 -5.26 10.15
CA GLN A 6 -6.34 -3.81 9.99
C GLN A 6 -7.50 -3.47 9.05
N TYR A 7 -7.59 -4.13 7.89
CA TYR A 7 -8.68 -3.90 6.93
C TYR A 7 -10.03 -4.32 7.49
N GLN A 8 -10.14 -5.47 8.16
CA GLN A 8 -11.37 -5.89 8.84
C GLN A 8 -11.81 -4.88 9.91
N GLY A 9 -10.88 -4.41 10.75
CA GLY A 9 -11.17 -3.39 11.75
C GLY A 9 -11.68 -2.10 11.11
N MET A 10 -11.08 -1.66 10.01
CA MET A 10 -11.58 -0.51 9.24
C MET A 10 -12.99 -0.77 8.69
N LEU A 11 -13.22 -1.86 7.97
CA LEU A 11 -14.52 -2.16 7.34
C LEU A 11 -15.65 -2.23 8.37
N GLN A 12 -15.39 -2.82 9.55
CA GLN A 12 -16.37 -2.88 10.65
C GLN A 12 -16.77 -1.50 11.17
N MET A 13 -15.89 -0.49 11.12
CA MET A 13 -16.22 0.88 11.53
C MET A 13 -17.12 1.61 10.53
N PHE A 14 -17.17 1.15 9.27
CA PHE A 14 -17.88 1.85 8.19
C PHE A 14 -19.23 1.23 7.79
N ASN A 15 -19.71 0.18 8.48
CA ASN A 15 -20.99 -0.50 8.22
C ASN A 15 -21.26 -0.67 6.70
N ASP A 16 -22.48 -0.41 6.24
CA ASP A 16 -22.90 -0.59 4.83
C ASP A 16 -22.43 0.54 3.90
N LYS A 17 -21.43 1.34 4.31
CA LYS A 17 -20.91 2.42 3.46
C LYS A 17 -19.75 1.91 2.59
N PRO A 18 -19.66 2.37 1.34
CA PRO A 18 -18.53 2.02 0.50
C PRO A 18 -17.22 2.57 1.10
N VAL A 19 -16.20 1.72 1.18
CA VAL A 19 -14.85 2.09 1.60
C VAL A 19 -13.93 1.99 0.40
N THR A 20 -13.20 3.08 0.11
CA THR A 20 -12.17 3.08 -0.94
C THR A 20 -10.80 2.97 -0.29
N LEU A 21 -10.11 1.85 -0.54
CA LEU A 21 -8.77 1.60 -0.04
C LEU A 21 -7.75 1.95 -1.12
N ARG A 22 -6.75 2.74 -0.74
CA ARG A 22 -5.60 3.06 -1.59
C ARG A 22 -4.48 2.08 -1.25
N THR A 23 -3.95 1.41 -2.26
CA THR A 23 -2.77 0.55 -2.13
C THR A 23 -1.54 1.38 -1.74
N LEU A 24 -0.41 0.71 -1.47
CA LEU A 24 0.82 1.36 -1.03
C LEU A 24 1.19 2.54 -1.94
N ASP A 25 1.20 3.75 -1.36
CA ASP A 25 1.58 5.00 -2.01
C ASP A 25 2.63 5.71 -1.16
N VAL A 26 3.89 5.33 -1.40
CA VAL A 26 5.11 5.79 -0.69
C VAL A 26 6.22 6.06 -1.69
N GLY A 27 7.35 6.61 -1.24
CA GLY A 27 8.55 6.81 -2.06
C GLY A 27 8.81 8.26 -2.49
N ALA A 28 7.86 9.19 -2.32
CA ALA A 28 8.09 10.61 -2.63
C ALA A 28 8.69 11.38 -1.44
N ASP A 29 7.90 11.59 -0.40
CA ASP A 29 8.27 12.29 0.84
C ASP A 29 8.63 11.30 1.97
N LYS A 30 8.10 10.08 1.88
CA LYS A 30 8.31 9.01 2.86
C LYS A 30 9.30 8.00 2.32
N GLN A 31 10.58 8.21 2.63
CA GLN A 31 11.62 7.21 2.37
C GLN A 31 11.45 6.03 3.34
N LEU A 32 11.40 4.83 2.79
CA LEU A 32 11.36 3.60 3.58
C LEU A 32 12.79 3.19 3.91
N PRO A 33 13.12 2.86 5.18
CA PRO A 33 14.49 2.51 5.58
C PRO A 33 15.09 1.34 4.80
N TYR A 34 14.24 0.42 4.35
CA TYR A 34 14.60 -0.78 3.59
C TYR A 34 14.62 -0.56 2.07
N MET A 35 14.35 0.66 1.60
CA MET A 35 14.32 1.02 0.20
C MET A 35 15.20 2.28 -0.03
N PRO A 36 16.54 2.14 0.06
CA PRO A 36 17.47 3.26 0.00
C PRO A 36 17.67 3.71 -1.46
N ILE A 37 16.65 4.38 -2.01
CA ILE A 37 16.70 4.93 -3.36
C ILE A 37 17.11 6.39 -3.26
N SER A 38 18.14 6.78 -4.00
CA SER A 38 18.54 8.17 -4.16
C SER A 38 18.13 8.64 -5.55
N GLU A 39 17.03 9.41 -5.61
CA GLU A 39 16.55 10.05 -6.83
C GLU A 39 16.62 11.58 -6.67
N GLU A 40 16.93 12.27 -7.76
CA GLU A 40 16.96 13.73 -7.80
C GLU A 40 15.57 14.34 -7.52
N ASN A 41 14.51 13.70 -8.03
CA ASN A 41 13.12 14.08 -7.77
C ASN A 41 12.24 12.86 -7.46
N PRO A 42 12.09 12.50 -6.18
CA PRO A 42 11.27 11.37 -5.75
C PRO A 42 9.79 11.48 -6.13
N CYS A 43 9.25 12.70 -6.27
CA CYS A 43 7.86 12.90 -6.69
C CYS A 43 7.60 12.39 -8.11
N LEU A 44 8.63 12.36 -8.96
CA LEU A 44 8.59 11.86 -10.33
C LEU A 44 9.23 10.47 -10.50
N GLY A 45 9.73 9.89 -9.41
CA GLY A 45 10.57 8.70 -9.43
C GLY A 45 9.87 7.38 -9.10
N TRP A 46 10.57 6.49 -8.39
CA TRP A 46 10.13 5.14 -8.07
C TRP A 46 9.23 5.14 -6.82
N ARG A 47 7.93 5.38 -7.05
CA ARG A 47 6.91 5.56 -6.00
C ARG A 47 5.59 4.88 -6.29
N GLY A 48 4.79 4.68 -5.24
CA GLY A 48 3.42 4.16 -5.29
C GLY A 48 3.28 2.92 -6.16
N ILE A 49 2.38 2.98 -7.16
CA ILE A 49 2.13 1.83 -8.04
C ILE A 49 3.38 1.33 -8.77
N ARG A 50 4.36 2.20 -9.05
CA ARG A 50 5.60 1.80 -9.73
C ARG A 50 6.45 0.87 -8.86
N ILE A 51 6.46 1.10 -7.54
CA ILE A 51 7.08 0.18 -6.57
C ILE A 51 6.39 -1.17 -6.63
N THR A 52 5.06 -1.18 -6.56
CA THR A 52 4.30 -2.44 -6.46
C THR A 52 4.23 -3.19 -7.79
N LEU A 53 4.51 -2.56 -8.93
CA LEU A 53 4.66 -3.21 -10.23
C LEU A 53 6.06 -3.82 -10.40
N ASP A 54 7.08 -3.20 -9.83
CA ASP A 54 8.45 -3.72 -9.83
C ASP A 54 8.64 -4.84 -8.78
N GLN A 55 7.95 -4.72 -7.65
CA GLN A 55 7.91 -5.69 -6.54
C GLN A 55 6.46 -6.20 -6.32
N PRO A 56 5.99 -7.11 -7.18
CA PRO A 56 4.59 -7.57 -7.20
C PRO A 56 4.17 -8.29 -5.91
N GLU A 57 5.10 -8.86 -5.14
CA GLU A 57 4.80 -9.48 -3.85
C GLU A 57 4.16 -8.50 -2.85
N ILE A 58 4.59 -7.23 -2.86
CA ILE A 58 4.01 -6.19 -2.01
C ILE A 58 2.56 -5.93 -2.43
N PHE A 59 2.30 -5.84 -3.73
CA PHE A 59 0.95 -5.66 -4.26
C PHE A 59 0.03 -6.83 -3.88
N LEU A 60 0.53 -8.06 -4.05
CA LEU A 60 -0.25 -9.27 -3.81
C LEU A 60 -0.61 -9.45 -2.34
N ILE A 61 0.24 -9.02 -1.40
CA ILE A 61 -0.09 -9.01 0.02
C ILE A 61 -1.33 -8.15 0.28
N GLN A 62 -1.36 -6.92 -0.26
CA GLN A 62 -2.48 -6.00 -0.06
C GLN A 62 -3.76 -6.52 -0.71
N VAL A 63 -3.69 -6.98 -1.97
CA VAL A 63 -4.86 -7.51 -2.69
C VAL A 63 -5.43 -8.75 -2.02
N ARG A 64 -4.58 -9.69 -1.55
CA ARG A 64 -5.05 -10.87 -0.82
C ARG A 64 -5.65 -10.50 0.52
N ALA A 65 -5.06 -9.52 1.22
CA ALA A 65 -5.61 -9.06 2.48
C ALA A 65 -7.00 -8.46 2.29
N LEU A 66 -7.20 -7.63 1.25
CA LEU A 66 -8.51 -7.09 0.87
C LEU A 66 -9.54 -8.18 0.54
N GLN A 67 -9.15 -9.23 -0.17
CA GLN A 67 -10.06 -10.35 -0.49
C GLN A 67 -10.48 -11.18 0.73
N LEU A 68 -9.68 -11.16 1.80
CA LEU A 68 -9.91 -11.92 3.03
C LEU A 68 -10.53 -11.09 4.16
N SER A 69 -10.73 -9.79 3.93
CA SER A 69 -11.26 -8.84 4.90
C SER A 69 -12.77 -8.65 4.73
#